data_AF-A0A2M7I502-F1
#
_entry.id   AF-A0A2M7I502-F1
#
_cell.length_a   1.000
_cell.length_b   1.000
_cell.length_c   1.000
_cell.angle_alpha   90.00
_cell.angle_beta   90.00
_cell.angle_gamma   90.00
#
_symmetry.space_group_name_H-M   'P 1'
#
loop_
_entity.id
_entity.type
_entity.pdbx_description
1 polymer ?
#
loop_
_entity_poly.entity_id
_entity_poly.type
_entity_poly.pdbx_seq_one_letter_code
_entity_poly.pdbx_strand_id
1 'polypeptide(L)' 'MHALEFPVEIDHNQQIHLQLPKTAATGKARIFVIYDEQPAKKSKPLKLGLFEGQIKISDDFDEPLPDSFWLEGKI' A
#
# COMPACT_ATOMS: atom_id res chain seq x y z
N MET A 1 19.50 16.63 32.55
CA MET A 1 19.08 16.79 31.14
C MET A 1 18.11 15.67 30.85
N HIS A 2 16.88 15.96 30.42
CA HIS A 2 15.84 14.94 30.18
C HIS A 2 15.62 14.79 28.68
N ALA A 3 15.52 13.55 28.20
CA ALA A 3 15.20 13.23 26.82
C ALA A 3 13.83 12.55 26.79
N LEU A 4 13.03 12.90 25.78
CA LEU A 4 11.74 12.28 25.51
C LEU A 4 11.83 11.62 24.13
N GLU A 5 11.60 10.32 24.08
CA GLU A 5 11.49 9.57 22.83
C GLU A 5 10.02 9.38 22.50
N PHE A 6 9.65 9.69 21.27
CA PHE A 6 8.29 9.56 20.79
C PHE A 6 8.29 8.70 19.52
N PRO A 7 7.43 7.68 19.42
CA PRO A 7 7.16 7.06 18.14
C PRO A 7 6.43 8.09 17.26
N VAL A 8 7.05 8.48 16.15
CA VAL A 8 6.51 9.45 15.20
C VAL A 8 6.68 8.95 13.78
N GLU A 9 5.68 9.23 12.94
CA GLU A 9 5.74 8.97 11.51
C GLU A 9 5.94 10.28 10.75
N ILE A 10 6.71 10.23 9.67
CA ILE A 10 6.81 11.32 8.71
C ILE A 10 5.62 11.18 7.77
N ASP A 11 4.75 12.19 7.72
CA ASP A 11 3.55 12.16 6.89
C ASP A 11 3.87 12.29 5.38
N HIS A 12 2.84 12.22 4.54
CA HIS A 12 2.97 12.39 3.09
C HIS A 12 3.48 13.78 2.66
N ASN A 13 3.40 14.78 3.53
CA ASN A 13 3.89 16.14 3.31
C ASN A 13 5.29 16.37 3.90
N GLN A 14 5.98 15.30 4.33
CA GLN A 14 7.30 15.34 4.96
C GLN A 14 7.32 16.10 6.31
N GLN A 15 6.25 15.98 7.09
CA GLN A 15 6.08 16.64 8.39
C GLN A 15 6.05 15.63 9.53
N ILE A 16 6.52 16.07 10.70
CA ILE A 16 6.43 15.33 11.96
C ILE A 16 5.53 16.12 12.91
N HIS A 17 4.44 15.51 13.34
CA HIS A 17 3.53 16.08 14.34
C HIS A 17 3.85 15.51 15.73
N LEU A 18 4.35 16.37 16.63
CA LEU A 18 4.70 16.01 17.99
C LEU A 18 3.88 16.84 18.98
N GLN A 19 3.24 16.18 19.94
CA GLN A 19 2.59 16.85 21.06
C GLN A 19 3.32 16.51 22.37
N LEU A 20 3.88 17.53 23.01
CA LEU A 20 4.53 17.35 24.31
C LEU A 20 3.49 17.02 25.39
N PRO A 21 3.79 16.10 26.32
CA PRO A 21 2.90 15.81 27.45
C PRO A 21 2.79 17.03 28.36
N LYS A 22 1.64 17.17 29.04
CA LYS A 22 1.38 18.28 29.97
C LYS A 22 2.32 18.31 31.19
N THR A 23 3.09 17.25 31.39
CA THR A 23 4.10 17.11 32.44
C THR A 23 5.46 17.72 32.06
N ALA A 24 5.67 18.09 30.79
CA ALA A 24 6.93 18.70 30.35
C ALA A 24 7.05 20.14 30.88
N ALA A 25 8.21 20.45 31.46
CA ALA A 25 8.50 21.78 31.98
C ALA A 25 8.55 22.82 30.83
N THR A 26 8.03 24.02 31.10
CA THR A 26 8.11 25.14 30.15
C THR A 26 9.57 25.62 30.06
N GLY A 27 10.09 25.73 28.84
CA GLY A 27 11.47 26.16 28.63
C GLY A 27 11.96 25.94 27.21
N LYS A 28 13.26 26.13 27.00
CA LYS A 28 13.93 25.85 25.72
C LYS A 28 14.18 24.36 25.57
N ALA A 29 13.79 23.80 24.43
CA ALA A 29 14.07 22.42 24.06
C ALA A 29 14.84 22.37 22.72
N ARG A 30 15.49 21.24 22.44
CA ARG A 30 16.13 20.94 21.16
C ARG A 30 15.52 19.65 20.62
N ILE A 31 15.27 19.60 19.32
CA ILE A 31 14.74 18.41 18.63
C ILE A 31 15.89 17.79 17.84
N PHE A 32 16.06 16.47 17.98
CA PHE A 32 16.96 15.67 17.16
C PHE A 32 16.10 14.68 16.37
N VAL A 33 16.22 14.70 15.05
CA VAL A 33 15.49 13.79 14.16
C VAL A 33 16.50 12.83 13.54
N ILE A 34 16.31 11.55 13.81
CA ILE A 34 17.04 10.44 13.18
C ILE A 34 15.98 9.61 12.48
N TYR A 35 16.13 9.41 11.18
CA TYR A 35 15.21 8.62 10.37
C TYR A 35 16.01 7.67 9.48
N ASP A 36 15.48 6.47 9.31
CA ASP A 36 16.03 5.53 8.34
C ASP A 36 15.48 5.87 6.96
N GLU A 37 16.36 5.97 5.96
CA GLU A 37 15.92 6.03 4.57
C GLU A 37 15.22 4.71 4.24
N GLN A 38 13.89 4.74 4.10
CA GLN A 38 13.20 3.60 3.52
C GLN A 38 13.64 3.47 2.07
N PRO A 39 14.09 2.28 1.62
CA PRO A 39 14.43 2.08 0.23
C PRO A 39 13.19 2.38 -0.59
N ALA A 40 13.31 3.35 -1.51
CA ALA A 40 12.23 3.71 -2.43
C ALA A 40 11.67 2.40 -3.01
N LYS A 41 10.39 2.12 -2.75
CA LYS A 41 9.71 0.95 -3.31
C LYS A 41 9.83 1.05 -4.81
N LYS A 42 10.76 0.28 -5.40
CA LYS A 42 10.93 0.21 -6.84
C LYS A 42 9.58 -0.21 -7.40
N SER A 43 8.89 0.70 -8.08
CA SER A 43 7.65 0.34 -8.76
C SER A 43 8.01 -0.75 -9.76
N LYS A 44 7.44 -1.95 -9.59
CA LYS A 44 7.62 -2.99 -10.59
C LYS A 44 7.12 -2.41 -11.92
N PRO A 45 7.91 -2.48 -13.00
CA PRO A 45 7.46 -1.96 -14.29
C PRO A 45 6.14 -2.65 -14.64
N LEU A 46 5.12 -1.84 -14.92
CA LEU A 46 3.83 -2.31 -15.39
C LEU A 46 4.09 -3.04 -16.72
N LYS A 47 3.91 -4.36 -16.74
CA LYS A 47 4.00 -5.14 -17.98
C LYS A 47 2.75 -4.83 -18.80
N LEU A 48 2.89 -3.87 -19.72
CA LEU A 48 1.90 -3.57 -20.74
C LEU A 48 2.25 -4.40 -21.98
N GLY A 49 1.30 -5.17 -22.49
CA GLY A 49 1.49 -5.98 -23.69
C GLY A 49 1.16 -7.44 -23.50
N LEU A 50 0.68 -8.02 -24.59
CA LEU A 50 -0.14 -9.23 -24.72
C LEU A 50 0.39 -10.41 -23.92
N PHE A 51 -0.50 -11.00 -23.14
CA PHE A 51 -0.37 -12.29 -22.45
C PHE A 51 -0.31 -13.44 -23.47
N GLU A 52 0.61 -13.35 -24.44
CA GLU A 52 0.82 -14.33 -25.51
C GLU A 52 1.07 -15.71 -24.88
N GLY A 53 0.23 -16.67 -25.25
CA GLY A 53 0.28 -18.04 -24.71
C GLY A 53 -0.24 -18.22 -23.28
N GLN A 54 -0.70 -17.17 -22.59
CA GLN A 54 -1.29 -17.32 -21.25
C GLN A 54 -2.82 -17.37 -21.27
N ILE A 55 -3.44 -17.00 -22.38
CA ILE A 55 -4.88 -17.14 -22.61
C ILE A 55 -5.08 -18.36 -23.51
N LYS A 56 -5.73 -19.39 -22.97
CA LYS A 56 -6.15 -20.57 -23.73
C LYS A 56 -7.66 -20.51 -23.90
N ILE A 57 -8.11 -20.45 -25.16
CA ILE A 57 -9.52 -20.60 -25.50
C ILE A 57 -9.83 -22.09 -25.49
N SER A 58 -10.98 -22.47 -24.93
CA SER A 58 -11.42 -23.86 -24.92
C SER A 58 -11.81 -24.30 -26.33
N ASP A 59 -11.62 -25.58 -26.66
CA ASP A 59 -11.90 -26.10 -28.00
C ASP A 59 -13.41 -26.11 -28.33
N ASP A 60 -14.26 -26.00 -27.32
CA ASP A 60 -15.73 -25.94 -27.38
C ASP A 60 -16.28 -24.50 -27.31
N PHE A 61 -15.44 -23.48 -27.46
CA PHE A 61 -15.85 -22.08 -27.29
C PHE A 61 -17.00 -21.66 -28.23
N ASP A 62 -17.02 -22.19 -29.45
CA ASP A 62 -18.07 -21.89 -30.44
C ASP A 62 -19.30 -22.81 -30.31
N GLU A 63 -19.26 -23.79 -29.41
CA GLU A 63 -20.39 -24.69 -29.19
C GLU A 63 -21.52 -23.99 -28.42
N PRO A 64 -22.79 -24.31 -28.70
CA PRO A 64 -23.89 -23.77 -27.93
C PRO A 64 -23.78 -24.21 -26.47
N LEU A 65 -23.95 -23.26 -25.55
CA LEU A 65 -23.97 -23.56 -24.12
C LEU A 65 -25.08 -24.58 -23.81
N PRO A 66 -24.82 -25.58 -22.94
CA PRO A 66 -25.78 -26.64 -22.64
C PRO A 66 -27.05 -26.09 -21.98
N ASP A 67 -28.17 -26.78 -22.13
CA ASP A 67 -29.47 -26.36 -21.56
C ASP A 67 -29.39 -26.11 -20.04
N SER A 68 -28.55 -26.86 -19.32
CA SER A 68 -28.30 -26.65 -17.89
C SER A 68 -27.75 -25.24 -17.58
N PHE A 69 -26.89 -24.68 -18.44
CA PHE A 69 -26.36 -23.32 -18.27
C PHE A 69 -27.49 -22.28 -18.26
N TRP A 70 -28.46 -22.44 -19.16
CA TRP A 70 -29.58 -21.52 -19.30
C TRP A 70 -30.66 -21.71 -18.23
N LEU A 71 -30.87 -22.97 -17.81
CA LEU A 71 -32.00 -23.35 -16.96
C LEU A 71 -31.68 -23.31 -15.45
N GLU A 72 -30.41 -23.30 -15.05
CA GLU A 72 -30.03 -23.36 -13.63
C GLU A 72 -29.90 -22.01 -12.93
N GLY A 73 -29.95 -20.89 -13.67
CA GLY A 73 -30.24 -19.55 -13.12
C GLY A 73 -29.36 -19.06 -11.95
N LYS A 74 -28.16 -19.60 -11.77
CA LYS A 74 -27.21 -19.11 -10.74
C LYS A 74 -26.18 -18.20 -11.38
N ILE A 75 -26.37 -16.89 -11.15
CA ILE A 75 -25.35 -15.85 -11.32
C ILE A 75 -24.36 -15.94 -10.15
#